data_AF-A0A1H0CJS5-F1
#
_entry.id   AF-A0A1H0CJS5-F1
#
_cell.length_a   1.000
_cell.length_b   1.000
_cell.length_c   1.000
_cell.angle_alpha   90.00
_cell.angle_beta   90.00
_cell.angle_gamma   90.00
#
_symmetry.space_group_name_H-M   'P 1'
#
loop_
_entity.id
_entity.type
_entity.pdbx_description
1 polymer ?
#
loop_
_entity_poly.entity_id
_entity_poly.type
_entity_poly.pdbx_seq_one_letter_code
_entity_poly.pdbx_strand_id
1 'polypeptide(L)'
;MSMVFEQETRVVLVPHWLSAADRDALAVALDAALDRADLPASTADRLIDVLTELHVARARDVVWPSSAARVRLVTGWDPDTLPVRLSAMELACTLSLPELPAPVRAALTGGRSV
;
A
#
# COMPACT_ATOMS: atom_id res chain seq x y z
N MET A 1 -9.12 34.14 -24.79
CA MET A 1 -8.25 33.77 -23.66
C MET A 1 -8.90 32.58 -22.97
N SER A 2 -8.66 31.37 -23.48
CA SER A 2 -9.26 30.14 -22.93
C SER A 2 -8.42 29.70 -21.74
N MET A 3 -9.01 29.78 -20.54
CA MET A 3 -8.48 29.09 -19.37
C MET A 3 -8.62 27.59 -19.62
N VAL A 4 -7.49 26.93 -19.85
CA VAL A 4 -7.38 25.48 -19.72
C VAL A 4 -7.51 25.18 -18.23
N PHE A 5 -8.68 24.71 -17.80
CA PHE A 5 -8.79 24.07 -16.50
C PHE A 5 -8.10 22.72 -16.63
N GLU A 6 -6.85 22.65 -16.17
CA GLU A 6 -6.18 21.39 -15.90
C GLU A 6 -7.11 20.59 -14.96
N GLN A 7 -7.66 19.49 -15.45
CA GLN A 7 -8.42 18.60 -14.59
C GLN A 7 -7.42 17.95 -13.62
N GLU A 8 -7.30 18.52 -12.42
CA GLU A 8 -6.63 17.86 -11.30
C GLU A 8 -7.30 16.51 -11.09
N THR A 9 -6.65 15.46 -11.58
CA THR A 9 -7.15 14.10 -11.41
C THR A 9 -6.94 13.76 -9.94
N ARG A 10 -8.00 13.86 -9.13
CA ARG A 10 -7.92 13.58 -7.70
C ARG A 10 -7.50 12.13 -7.50
N VAL A 11 -6.29 11.93 -6.98
CA VAL A 11 -5.79 10.60 -6.64
C VAL A 11 -6.62 10.06 -5.48
N VAL A 12 -7.36 8.98 -5.72
CA VAL A 12 -8.10 8.25 -4.69
C VAL A 12 -7.18 7.19 -4.10
N LEU A 13 -7.02 7.21 -2.78
CA LEU A 13 -6.28 6.18 -2.05
C LEU A 13 -7.26 5.20 -1.43
N VAL A 14 -7.13 3.93 -1.78
CA VAL A 14 -7.96 2.83 -1.27
C VAL A 14 -7.18 2.08 -0.19
N PRO A 15 -7.76 1.87 1.00
CA PRO A 15 -7.12 1.07 2.05
C PRO A 15 -7.12 -0.41 1.68
N HIS A 16 -5.94 -1.02 1.66
CA HIS A 16 -5.73 -2.46 1.62
C HIS A 16 -5.33 -2.94 3.02
N TRP A 17 -6.16 -3.78 3.65
CA TRP A 17 -5.92 -4.22 5.02
C TRP A 17 -4.98 -5.42 5.07
N LEU A 18 -3.73 -5.16 5.47
CA LEU A 18 -2.63 -6.14 5.46
C LEU A 18 -2.25 -6.55 6.87
N SER A 19 -1.95 -7.84 7.06
CA SER A 19 -1.36 -8.35 8.31
C SER A 19 0.07 -7.83 8.50
N ALA A 20 0.66 -8.02 9.68
CA ALA A 20 2.09 -7.74 9.88
C ALA A 20 2.97 -8.51 8.89
N ALA A 21 2.72 -9.83 8.75
CA ALA A 21 3.48 -10.69 7.85
C ALA A 21 3.36 -10.24 6.38
N ASP A 22 2.17 -9.85 5.93
CA ASP A 22 1.99 -9.34 4.56
C ASP A 22 2.73 -8.02 4.34
N ARG A 23 2.74 -7.12 5.33
CA ARG A 23 3.45 -5.84 5.26
C ARG A 23 4.96 -6.03 5.23
N ASP A 24 5.49 -6.94 6.04
CA ASP A 24 6.93 -7.26 6.05
C ASP A 24 7.36 -7.90 4.73
N ALA A 25 6.59 -8.88 4.25
CA ALA A 25 6.85 -9.54 2.97
C ALA A 25 6.73 -8.57 1.79
N LEU A 26 5.79 -7.61 1.84
CA LEU A 26 5.68 -6.56 0.84
C LEU A 26 6.90 -5.62 0.88
N ALA A 27 7.35 -5.18 2.05
CA ALA A 27 8.52 -4.31 2.17
C ALA A 27 9.76 -4.98 1.55
N VAL A 28 10.01 -6.26 1.87
CA VAL A 28 11.13 -7.03 1.30
C VAL A 28 11.03 -7.13 -0.23
N ALA A 29 9.84 -7.36 -0.77
CA ALA A 29 9.65 -7.43 -2.23
C ALA A 29 9.87 -6.07 -2.91
N LEU A 30 9.46 -4.97 -2.28
CA LEU A 30 9.67 -3.62 -2.79
C LEU A 30 11.15 -3.23 -2.77
N ASP A 31 11.86 -3.53 -1.68
CA ASP A 31 13.31 -3.29 -1.58
C ASP A 31 14.06 -4.08 -2.66
N ALA A 32 13.74 -5.38 -2.83
CA ALA A 32 14.34 -6.21 -3.87
C ALA A 32 14.06 -5.69 -5.28
N ALA A 33 12.87 -5.13 -5.53
CA ALA A 33 12.51 -4.54 -6.81
C ALA A 33 13.27 -3.22 -7.08
N LEU A 34 13.44 -2.39 -6.05
CA LEU A 34 14.15 -1.10 -6.14
C LEU A 34 15.66 -1.25 -6.38
N ASP A 35 16.25 -2.39 -5.98
CA ASP A 35 17.65 -2.72 -6.28
C ASP A 35 17.89 -3.12 -7.75
N ARG A 36 16.83 -3.29 -8.56
CA ARG A 36 16.96 -3.69 -9.96
C ARG A 36 17.36 -2.53 -10.87
N ALA A 37 18.44 -2.72 -11.62
CA ALA A 37 18.94 -1.72 -12.56
C ALA A 37 18.01 -1.43 -13.76
N ASP A 38 17.07 -2.34 -14.06
CA ASP A 38 16.14 -2.24 -15.20
C ASP A 38 14.76 -1.69 -14.81
N LEU A 39 14.57 -1.25 -13.56
CA LEU A 39 13.30 -0.72 -13.10
C LEU A 39 13.04 0.69 -13.69
N PRO A 40 11.90 0.93 -14.38
CA PRO A 40 11.57 2.26 -14.87
C PRO A 40 11.46 3.28 -13.73
N ALA A 41 12.02 4.48 -13.92
CA ALA A 41 12.03 5.52 -12.89
C ALA A 41 10.62 5.86 -12.35
N SER A 42 9.63 5.97 -13.25
CA SER A 42 8.24 6.23 -12.85
C SER A 42 7.63 5.09 -12.03
N THR A 43 8.06 3.84 -12.23
CA THR A 43 7.66 2.72 -11.38
C THR A 43 8.38 2.81 -10.04
N ALA A 44 9.68 3.08 -10.02
CA ALA A 44 10.46 3.25 -8.80
C ALA A 44 9.85 4.30 -7.85
N ASP A 45 9.47 5.48 -8.38
CA ASP A 45 8.80 6.53 -7.60
C ASP A 45 7.54 6.00 -6.90
N ARG A 46 6.71 5.22 -7.62
CA ARG A 46 5.49 4.62 -7.06
C ARG A 46 5.78 3.56 -6.00
N LEU A 47 6.83 2.75 -6.18
CA LEU A 47 7.21 1.76 -5.17
C LEU A 47 7.74 2.43 -3.90
N ILE A 48 8.47 3.54 -4.03
CA ILE A 48 8.90 4.37 -2.90
C ILE A 48 7.70 4.97 -2.14
N ASP A 49 6.67 5.42 -2.86
CA ASP A 49 5.42 5.87 -2.25
C ASP A 49 4.74 4.74 -1.45
N VAL A 50 4.71 3.51 -1.99
CA VAL A 50 4.19 2.33 -1.27
C VAL A 50 5.00 2.01 -0.02
N LEU A 51 6.34 2.00 -0.11
CA LEU A 51 7.21 1.80 1.05
C LEU A 51 6.98 2.88 2.12
N THR A 52 6.81 4.13 1.70
CA THR A 52 6.49 5.23 2.60
C THR A 52 5.17 4.97 3.31
N GLU A 53 4.13 4.60 2.57
CA GLU A 53 2.82 4.29 3.15
C GLU A 53 2.87 3.10 4.12
N LEU A 54 3.72 2.09 3.90
CA LEU A 54 3.94 1.00 4.86
C LEU A 54 4.49 1.52 6.20
N HIS A 55 5.43 2.46 6.16
CA HIS A 55 5.94 3.12 7.36
C HIS A 55 4.85 3.96 8.04
N VAL A 56 4.07 4.72 7.26
CA VAL A 56 2.97 5.52 7.80
C VAL A 56 1.90 4.62 8.44
N ALA A 57 1.58 3.47 7.84
CA ALA A 57 0.63 2.52 8.42
C ALA A 57 1.08 2.06 9.82
N ARG A 58 2.36 1.70 10.00
CA ARG A 58 2.94 1.38 11.31
C ARG A 58 2.85 2.55 12.28
N ALA A 59 3.20 3.75 11.83
CA ALA A 59 3.14 4.95 12.65
C ALA A 59 1.71 5.25 13.14
N ARG A 60 0.68 5.05 12.31
CA ARG A 60 -0.72 5.26 12.70
C ARG A 60 -1.14 4.42 13.90
N ASP A 61 -0.65 3.20 14.00
CA ASP A 61 -0.97 2.30 15.11
C ASP A 61 -0.39 2.79 16.44
N VAL A 62 0.76 3.47 16.38
CA VAL A 62 1.40 4.09 17.54
C VAL A 62 0.73 5.42 17.91
N VAL A 63 0.34 6.23 16.91
CA VAL A 63 -0.24 7.56 17.12
C VAL A 63 -1.71 7.48 17.57
N TRP A 64 -2.48 6.51 17.05
CA TRP A 64 -3.91 6.35 17.34
C TRP A 64 -4.28 4.91 17.76
N PRO A 65 -3.65 4.37 18.82
CA PRO A 65 -3.77 2.95 19.17
C PRO A 65 -5.22 2.52 19.49
N SER A 66 -5.97 3.36 20.21
CA SER A 66 -7.36 3.07 20.56
C SER A 66 -8.29 3.01 19.35
N SER A 67 -8.02 3.80 18.32
CA SER A 67 -8.82 3.80 17.08
C SER A 67 -8.54 2.55 16.24
N ALA A 68 -7.25 2.19 16.09
CA ALA A 68 -6.85 0.99 15.37
C ALA A 68 -7.39 -0.29 16.05
N ALA A 69 -7.26 -0.38 17.39
CA ALA A 69 -7.82 -1.49 18.17
C ALA A 69 -9.33 -1.64 18.00
N ARG A 70 -10.08 -0.51 17.97
CA ARG A 70 -11.54 -0.54 17.79
C ARG A 70 -11.94 -1.08 16.41
N VAL A 71 -11.24 -0.67 15.35
CA VAL A 71 -11.51 -1.19 14.00
C VAL A 71 -11.32 -2.70 13.98
N ARG A 72 -10.17 -3.19 14.48
CA ARG A 72 -9.86 -4.63 14.54
C ARG A 72 -10.87 -5.42 15.35
N LEU A 73 -11.33 -4.86 16.48
CA LEU A 73 -12.37 -5.48 17.31
C LEU A 73 -13.69 -5.65 16.54
N VAL A 74 -14.12 -4.61 15.81
CA VAL A 74 -15.39 -4.63 15.06
C VAL A 74 -15.32 -5.53 13.84
N THR A 75 -14.16 -5.61 13.18
CA THR A 75 -13.97 -6.43 11.99
C THR A 75 -13.58 -7.88 12.29
N GLY A 76 -13.17 -8.18 13.53
CA GLY A 76 -12.60 -9.47 13.91
C GLY A 76 -11.24 -9.73 13.28
N TRP A 77 -10.52 -8.68 12.86
CA TRP A 77 -9.19 -8.82 12.27
C TRP A 77 -8.12 -9.04 13.32
N ASP A 78 -7.00 -9.61 12.85
CA ASP A 78 -5.81 -9.81 13.65
C ASP A 78 -5.33 -8.48 14.27
N PRO A 79 -4.83 -8.49 15.53
CA PRO A 79 -4.37 -7.30 16.25
C PRO A 79 -3.34 -6.45 15.52
N ASP A 80 -2.61 -7.00 14.55
CA ASP A 80 -1.59 -6.28 13.78
C ASP A 80 -2.01 -5.95 12.35
N THR A 81 -3.29 -6.16 12.01
CA THR A 81 -3.84 -5.79 10.70
C THR A 81 -3.95 -4.27 10.60
N LEU A 82 -3.39 -3.69 9.53
CA LEU A 82 -3.35 -2.24 9.32
C LEU A 82 -3.73 -1.87 7.88
N PRO A 83 -4.37 -0.71 7.66
CA PRO A 83 -4.71 -0.23 6.33
C PRO A 83 -3.48 0.43 5.68
N VAL A 84 -3.11 -0.07 4.52
CA VAL A 84 -2.10 0.50 3.61
C VAL A 84 -2.85 1.14 2.46
N ARG A 85 -2.80 2.47 2.35
CA ARG A 85 -3.62 3.24 1.42
C ARG A 85 -2.89 3.45 0.11
N LEU A 86 -3.35 2.80 -0.95
CA LEU A 86 -2.70 2.84 -2.26
C LEU A 86 -3.58 3.51 -3.30
N SER A 87 -2.97 4.29 -4.18
CA SER A 87 -3.59 4.67 -5.44
C SER A 87 -3.70 3.47 -6.38
N ALA A 88 -4.58 3.57 -7.39
CA ALA A 88 -4.68 2.55 -8.43
C ALA A 88 -3.33 2.33 -9.16
N MET A 89 -2.52 3.39 -9.31
CA MET A 89 -1.21 3.29 -9.97
C MET A 89 -0.17 2.60 -9.08
N GLU A 90 -0.13 2.95 -7.79
CA GLU A 90 0.73 2.27 -6.80
C GLU A 90 0.40 0.78 -6.70
N LEU A 91 -0.89 0.43 -6.64
CA LEU A 91 -1.35 -0.95 -6.62
C LEU A 91 -0.95 -1.68 -7.90
N ALA A 92 -1.19 -1.08 -9.08
CA ALA A 92 -0.83 -1.69 -10.36
C ALA A 92 0.68 -1.92 -10.49
N CYS A 93 1.50 -0.93 -10.11
CA CYS A 93 2.95 -1.05 -10.09
C CYS A 93 3.40 -2.18 -9.15
N THR A 94 2.86 -2.22 -7.93
CA THR A 94 3.17 -3.27 -6.94
C THR A 94 2.78 -4.66 -7.44
N LEU A 95 1.60 -4.82 -8.02
CA LEU A 95 1.13 -6.09 -8.57
C LEU A 95 1.91 -6.50 -9.83
N SER A 96 2.57 -5.58 -10.52
CA SER A 96 3.41 -5.93 -11.68
C SER A 96 4.74 -6.59 -11.29
N LEU A 97 5.13 -6.51 -10.01
CA LEU A 97 6.41 -7.06 -9.54
C LEU A 97 6.42 -8.59 -9.57
N PRO A 98 7.36 -9.22 -10.29
CA PRO A 98 7.50 -10.69 -10.29
C PRO A 98 7.96 -11.24 -8.93
N GLU A 99 8.64 -10.44 -8.12
CA GLU A 99 9.14 -10.81 -6.79
C GLU A 99 8.03 -10.83 -5.72
N LEU A 100 6.84 -10.31 -6.04
CA LEU A 100 5.74 -10.18 -5.08
C LEU A 100 5.23 -11.58 -4.65
N PRO A 101 5.32 -11.92 -3.35
CA PRO A 101 4.86 -13.22 -2.86
C PRO A 101 3.37 -13.43 -3.12
N ALA A 102 2.99 -14.66 -3.49
CA ALA A 102 1.60 -15.01 -3.78
C ALA A 102 0.61 -14.66 -2.64
N PRO A 103 0.93 -14.84 -1.34
CA PRO A 103 0.05 -14.41 -0.25
C PRO A 103 -0.17 -12.88 -0.23
N VAL A 104 0.89 -12.09 -0.43
CA VAL A 104 0.81 -10.62 -0.47
C VAL A 104 -0.02 -10.17 -1.67
N ARG A 105 0.20 -10.79 -2.83
CA ARG A 105 -0.61 -10.55 -4.04
C ARG A 105 -2.07 -10.82 -3.77
N ALA A 106 -2.40 -11.96 -3.16
CA ALA A 106 -3.78 -12.31 -2.81
C ALA A 106 -4.39 -11.33 -1.80
N ALA A 107 -3.61 -10.84 -0.82
CA ALA A 107 -4.05 -9.84 0.13
C ALA A 107 -4.36 -8.48 -0.54
N LEU A 108 -3.49 -8.03 -1.46
CA LEU A 108 -3.64 -6.77 -2.19
C LEU A 108 -4.79 -6.80 -3.22
N THR A 109 -5.03 -7.95 -3.85
CA THR A 109 -6.18 -8.13 -4.77
C THR A 109 -7.45 -8.60 -4.05
N GLY A 110 -7.34 -8.93 -2.78
CA GLY A 110 -8.41 -9.50 -1.98
C GLY A 110 -9.46 -8.46 -1.57
N GLY A 111 -10.63 -8.97 -1.20
CA GLY A 111 -11.81 -8.17 -0.82
C GLY A 111 -11.70 -7.41 0.51
N ARG A 112 -10.51 -7.33 1.12
CA ARG A 112 -10.24 -6.41 2.24
C ARG A 112 -9.72 -5.07 1.71
N SER A 113 -10.30 -4.61 0.61
CA SER A 113 -10.05 -3.31 0.01
C SER A 113 -11.41 -2.60 0.01
N VAL A 114 -11.60 -1.58 0.86
CA VAL A 114 -12.92 -0.95 1.11
C VAL A 114 -12.90 0.55 0.91
#